data_AF-A0A7C9HUN3-F1
#
_entry.id   AF-A0A7C9HUN3-F1
#
_cell.length_a   1.000
_cell.length_b   1.000
_cell.length_c   1.000
_cell.angle_alpha   90.00
_cell.angle_beta   90.00
_cell.angle_gamma   90.00
#
_symmetry.space_group_name_H-M   'P 1'
#
loop_
_entity.id
_entity.type
_entity.pdbx_description
1 polymer ?
#
loop_
_entity_poly.entity_id
_entity_poly.type
_entity_poly.pdbx_seq_one_letter_code
_entity_poly.pdbx_strand_id
1 'polypeptide(L)'
;MSIPFLGPVLLAVWQHGPLPEQELLDLVPDVTSGTVSTALAALMQEGLIESCADRHGTLYGPAALCDETVARQAYAQATGASSCQGCGCTAAWPCPESCWWVTSELCSTCAGTRIVA
;
A
#
# COMPACT_ATOMS: atom_id res chain seq x y z
N MET A 1 -13.50 -2.97 13.08
CA MET A 1 -12.34 -3.22 13.95
C MET A 1 -11.14 -2.72 13.16
N SER A 2 -10.43 -1.68 13.63
CA SER A 2 -9.26 -1.17 12.89
C SER A 2 -8.10 -2.13 13.11
N ILE A 3 -7.50 -2.64 12.03
CA ILE A 3 -6.34 -3.53 12.11
C ILE A 3 -5.10 -2.64 12.22
N PRO A 4 -4.35 -2.72 13.34
CA PRO A 4 -3.18 -1.87 13.53
C PRO A 4 -2.11 -2.22 12.48
N PHE A 5 -1.40 -1.19 11.99
CA PHE A 5 -0.30 -1.30 11.02
C PHE A 5 -0.65 -1.86 9.64
N LEU A 6 -1.93 -1.99 9.30
CA LEU A 6 -2.36 -2.45 7.96
C LEU A 6 -1.80 -1.57 6.83
N GLY A 7 -1.82 -0.24 7.01
CA GLY A 7 -1.26 0.71 6.04
C GLY A 7 0.26 0.56 5.86
N PRO A 8 1.07 0.66 6.93
CA PRO A 8 2.52 0.47 6.84
C PRO A 8 2.95 -0.88 6.23
N VAL A 9 2.28 -1.99 6.59
CA VAL A 9 2.57 -3.31 6.00
C VAL A 9 2.20 -3.34 4.51
N LEU A 10 1.05 -2.80 4.13
CA LEU A 10 0.66 -2.69 2.72
C LEU A 10 1.68 -1.90 1.91
N LEU A 11 2.12 -0.74 2.42
CA LEU A 11 3.11 0.10 1.76
C LEU A 11 4.44 -0.64 1.57
N ALA A 12 4.93 -1.32 2.63
CA ALA A 12 6.18 -2.07 2.57
C ALA A 12 6.13 -3.19 1.51
N VAL A 13 5.04 -3.96 1.46
CA VAL A 13 4.84 -5.00 0.44
C VAL A 13 4.84 -4.44 -0.98
N TRP A 14 4.18 -3.30 -1.20
CA TRP A 14 4.11 -2.72 -2.54
C TRP A 14 5.40 -2.02 -3.01
N GLN A 15 6.20 -1.50 -2.08
CA GLN A 15 7.45 -0.81 -2.42
C GLN A 15 8.66 -1.74 -2.51
N HIS A 16 8.67 -2.83 -1.75
CA HIS A 16 9.84 -3.71 -1.60
C HIS A 16 9.57 -5.17 -1.97
N GLY A 17 8.31 -5.54 -2.23
CA GLY A 17 7.95 -6.93 -2.50
C GLY A 17 8.44 -7.46 -3.85
N PRO A 18 8.51 -8.79 -3.99
CA PRO A 18 8.11 -9.80 -2.98
C PRO A 18 9.15 -9.99 -1.86
N LEU A 19 8.71 -9.99 -0.59
CA LEU A 19 9.59 -10.11 0.59
C LEU A 19 9.07 -11.08 1.66
N PRO A 20 9.95 -11.72 2.47
CA PRO A 20 9.55 -12.56 3.59
C PRO A 20 9.04 -11.74 4.79
N GLU A 21 8.33 -12.39 5.72
CA GLU A 21 7.81 -11.74 6.95
C GLU A 21 8.91 -11.05 7.77
N GLN A 22 10.11 -11.63 7.82
CA GLN A 22 11.22 -11.05 8.56
C GLN A 22 11.63 -9.66 8.02
N GLU A 23 11.66 -9.47 6.70
CA GLU A 23 11.97 -8.17 6.12
C GLU A 23 10.86 -7.15 6.39
N LEU A 24 9.60 -7.58 6.55
CA LEU A 24 8.51 -6.69 6.97
C LEU A 24 8.68 -6.21 8.40
N LEU A 25 9.20 -7.06 9.31
CA LEU A 25 9.53 -6.68 10.68
C LEU A 25 10.66 -5.64 10.72
N ASP A 26 11.59 -5.71 9.78
CA ASP A 26 12.71 -4.77 9.69
C ASP A 26 12.28 -3.42 9.07
N LEU A 27 11.34 -3.45 8.10
CA LEU A 27 10.86 -2.26 7.39
C LEU A 27 9.76 -1.49 8.15
N VAL A 28 8.97 -2.16 8.98
CA VAL A 28 7.85 -1.55 9.71
C VAL A 28 8.21 -1.50 11.20
N PRO A 29 8.69 -0.36 11.74
CA PRO A 29 9.08 -0.28 13.14
C PRO A 29 7.89 -0.49 14.09
N ASP A 30 8.20 -0.94 15.30
CA ASP A 30 7.24 -1.10 16.41
C ASP A 30 6.12 -2.14 16.19
N VAL A 31 6.28 -3.05 15.24
CA VAL A 31 5.35 -4.17 15.01
C VAL A 31 5.88 -5.49 15.55
N THR A 32 4.96 -6.41 15.85
CA THR A 32 5.28 -7.79 16.22
C THR A 32 4.95 -8.73 15.07
N SER A 33 5.55 -9.93 15.05
CA SER A 33 5.20 -10.98 14.07
C SER A 33 3.71 -11.30 14.07
N GLY A 34 3.07 -11.38 15.24
CA GLY A 34 1.61 -11.58 15.32
C GLY A 34 0.80 -10.46 14.65
N THR A 35 1.25 -9.22 14.78
CA THR A 35 0.64 -8.06 14.13
C THR A 35 0.84 -8.09 12.61
N VAL A 36 2.06 -8.39 12.15
CA VAL A 36 2.37 -8.52 10.72
C VAL A 36 1.56 -9.66 10.09
N SER A 37 1.55 -10.84 10.70
CA SER A 37 0.73 -11.97 10.28
C SER A 37 -0.76 -11.62 10.16
N THR A 38 -1.31 -10.86 11.12
CA THR A 38 -2.71 -10.41 11.08
C THR A 38 -2.95 -9.43 9.94
N ALA A 39 -2.04 -8.48 9.72
CA ALA A 39 -2.14 -7.51 8.62
C ALA A 39 -2.03 -8.21 7.26
N LEU A 40 -1.08 -9.14 7.09
CA LEU A 40 -0.92 -9.92 5.86
C LEU A 40 -2.17 -10.73 5.54
N ALA A 41 -2.74 -11.41 6.54
CA ALA A 41 -3.98 -12.16 6.36
C ALA A 41 -5.14 -11.27 5.87
N ALA A 42 -5.30 -10.08 6.46
CA ALA A 42 -6.34 -9.15 6.05
C ALA A 42 -6.10 -8.60 4.63
N LEU A 43 -4.86 -8.23 4.29
CA LEU A 43 -4.52 -7.71 2.96
C LEU A 43 -4.69 -8.76 1.86
N MET A 44 -4.39 -10.03 2.13
CA MET A 44 -4.66 -11.14 1.21
C MET A 44 -6.16 -11.38 1.04
N GLN A 45 -6.96 -11.28 2.12
CA GLN A 45 -8.42 -11.42 2.03
C GLN A 45 -9.06 -10.33 1.16
N GLU A 46 -8.52 -9.11 1.22
CA GLU A 46 -8.94 -7.98 0.37
C GLU A 46 -8.34 -8.04 -1.06
N GLY A 47 -7.50 -9.03 -1.36
CA GLY A 47 -6.85 -9.17 -2.68
C GLY A 47 -5.86 -8.06 -3.02
N LEU A 48 -5.34 -7.35 -2.00
CA LEU A 48 -4.37 -6.26 -2.16
C LEU A 48 -2.93 -6.76 -2.28
N ILE A 49 -2.66 -7.94 -1.73
CA ILE A 49 -1.36 -8.62 -1.81
C ILE A 49 -1.59 -10.11 -2.07
N GLU A 50 -0.54 -10.81 -2.49
CA GLU A 50 -0.53 -12.27 -2.62
C GLU A 50 0.72 -12.87 -1.98
N SER A 51 0.67 -14.19 -1.74
CA SER A 51 1.79 -14.95 -1.19
C SER A 51 2.25 -16.03 -2.14
N CYS A 52 3.56 -16.21 -2.29
CA CYS A 52 4.15 -17.35 -2.98
C CYS A 52 5.16 -18.07 -2.08
N ALA A 53 5.23 -19.40 -2.20
CA ALA A 53 6.20 -20.19 -1.45
C ALA A 53 7.44 -20.45 -2.31
N ASP A 54 8.62 -20.29 -1.71
CA ASP A 54 9.90 -20.67 -2.30
C ASP A 54 10.66 -21.64 -1.38
N ARG A 55 11.94 -21.90 -1.69
CA ARG A 55 12.78 -22.80 -0.88
C ARG A 55 13.21 -22.21 0.48
N HIS A 56 13.00 -20.92 0.71
CA HIS A 56 13.40 -20.20 1.92
C HIS A 56 12.18 -19.79 2.78
N GLY A 57 10.96 -19.89 2.25
CA GLY A 57 9.73 -19.67 3.00
C GLY A 57 8.61 -19.08 2.15
N THR A 58 7.72 -18.33 2.81
CA THR A 58 6.64 -17.58 2.15
C THR A 58 7.11 -16.15 1.88
N LEU A 59 6.93 -15.70 0.65
CA LEU A 59 7.14 -14.33 0.22
C LEU A 59 5.80 -13.65 -0.04
N TYR A 60 5.71 -12.36 0.26
CA TYR A 60 4.52 -11.53 0.11
C TYR A 60 4.80 -10.40 -0.89
N GLY A 61 3.95 -10.25 -1.90
CA GLY A 61 4.10 -9.24 -2.95
C GLY A 61 2.76 -8.61 -3.35
N PRO A 62 2.78 -7.57 -4.21
CA PRO A 62 1.56 -7.03 -4.82
C PRO A 62 0.75 -8.13 -5.49
N ALA A 63 -0.56 -8.14 -5.32
CA ALA A 63 -1.42 -9.06 -6.05
C ALA A 63 -1.41 -8.69 -7.54
N ALA A 64 -1.04 -9.63 -8.42
CA ALA A 64 -0.87 -9.37 -9.86
C ALA A 64 -2.09 -8.76 -10.58
N LEU A 65 -3.30 -8.96 -10.05
CA LEU A 65 -4.55 -8.42 -10.62
C LEU A 65 -5.04 -7.13 -9.94
N CYS A 66 -4.36 -6.68 -8.88
CA CYS A 66 -4.75 -5.48 -8.14
C CYS A 66 -4.18 -4.23 -8.83
N ASP A 67 -5.03 -3.22 -9.04
CA ASP A 67 -4.59 -1.90 -9.49
C ASP A 67 -3.90 -1.18 -8.32
N GLU A 68 -2.69 -0.64 -8.53
CA GLU A 68 -1.95 0.13 -7.52
C GLU A 68 -2.78 1.31 -6.97
N THR A 69 -3.68 1.87 -7.78
CA THR A 69 -4.62 2.90 -7.35
C THR A 69 -5.51 2.41 -6.20
N VAL A 70 -5.99 1.18 -6.28
CA VAL A 70 -6.80 0.55 -5.22
C VAL A 70 -5.97 0.34 -3.96
N ALA A 71 -4.72 -0.11 -4.11
CA ALA A 71 -3.81 -0.29 -2.98
C ALA A 71 -3.48 1.05 -2.27
N ARG A 72 -3.24 2.12 -3.02
CA ARG A 72 -3.02 3.47 -2.47
C ARG A 72 -4.24 4.01 -1.74
N GLN A 73 -5.45 3.76 -2.26
CA GLN A 73 -6.69 4.12 -1.60
C GLN A 73 -6.89 3.35 -0.30
N ALA A 74 -6.63 2.04 -0.30
CA ALA A 74 -6.67 1.21 0.91
C ALA A 74 -5.65 1.70 1.94
N TYR A 75 -4.44 2.08 1.52
CA TYR A 75 -3.44 2.70 2.40
C TYR A 75 -3.96 3.99 3.04
N ALA A 76 -4.54 4.89 2.24
CA ALA A 76 -5.09 6.16 2.73
C ALA A 76 -6.21 5.94 3.75
N GLN A 77 -7.11 4.98 3.48
CA GLN A 77 -8.19 4.61 4.41
C GLN A 77 -7.63 4.01 5.71
N ALA A 78 -6.62 3.15 5.63
CA ALA A 78 -6.01 2.50 6.78
C ALA A 78 -5.25 3.48 7.70
N THR A 79 -4.69 4.55 7.12
CA THR A 79 -3.82 5.51 7.85
C THR A 79 -4.50 6.85 8.14
N GLY A 80 -5.64 7.14 7.51
CA GLY A 80 -6.26 8.47 7.54
C GLY A 80 -5.49 9.53 6.72
N ALA A 81 -4.56 9.11 5.86
CA ALA A 81 -3.81 10.03 5.02
C ALA A 81 -4.70 10.67 3.94
N SER A 82 -4.45 11.94 3.63
CA SER A 82 -5.04 12.58 2.46
C SER A 82 -4.54 11.92 1.17
N SER A 83 -5.45 11.63 0.25
CA SER A 83 -5.18 10.96 -1.02
C SER A 83 -5.78 11.68 -2.21
N CYS A 84 -5.09 11.59 -3.35
CA CYS A 84 -5.53 12.22 -4.59
C CYS A 84 -6.79 11.51 -5.11
N GLN A 85 -7.86 12.25 -5.42
CA GLN A 85 -9.10 11.67 -5.93
C GLN A 85 -8.93 10.97 -7.29
N GLY A 86 -7.92 11.36 -8.08
CA GLY A 86 -7.68 10.78 -9.40
C GLY A 86 -6.89 9.46 -9.35
N CYS A 87 -5.76 9.43 -8.64
CA CYS A 87 -4.82 8.30 -8.67
C CYS A 87 -4.49 7.70 -7.29
N GLY A 88 -5.15 8.16 -6.23
CA GLY A 88 -4.98 7.64 -4.87
C GLY A 88 -3.65 8.00 -4.18
N CYS A 89 -2.70 8.66 -4.86
CA CYS A 89 -1.38 8.94 -4.27
C CYS A 89 -1.48 9.71 -2.95
N THR A 90 -0.55 9.43 -2.04
CA THR A 90 -0.42 10.11 -0.74
C THR A 90 0.99 10.69 -0.59
N ALA A 91 1.25 11.43 0.49
CA ALA A 91 2.60 11.92 0.79
C ALA A 91 3.62 10.79 1.00
N ALA A 92 3.19 9.64 1.53
CA ALA A 92 4.04 8.47 1.77
C ALA A 92 4.11 7.51 0.57
N TRP A 93 3.13 7.60 -0.34
CA TRP A 93 3.05 6.79 -1.56
C TRP A 93 2.74 7.69 -2.76
N PRO A 94 3.76 8.45 -3.24
CA PRO A 94 3.59 9.37 -4.35
C PRO A 94 3.45 8.62 -5.68
N CYS A 95 3.01 9.32 -6.73
CA CYS A 95 3.12 8.81 -8.10
C CYS A 95 4.58 8.46 -8.45
N PRO A 96 4.83 7.58 -9.45
CA PRO A 96 6.19 7.19 -9.85
C PRO A 96 7.10 8.37 -10.18
N GLU A 97 6.55 9.41 -10.83
CA GLU A 97 7.26 10.65 -11.20
C GLU A 97 7.30 11.69 -10.08
N SER A 98 7.01 11.31 -8.83
CA SER A 98 7.03 12.20 -7.65
C SER A 98 6.14 13.45 -7.81
N CYS A 99 4.83 13.25 -7.89
CA CYS A 99 3.85 14.34 -7.99
C CYS A 99 3.83 15.25 -6.74
N TRP A 100 3.35 16.48 -6.91
CA TRP A 100 3.06 17.40 -5.80
C TRP A 100 1.57 17.72 -5.71
N TRP A 101 1.10 18.20 -4.56
CA TRP A 101 -0.28 18.64 -4.38
C TRP A 101 -0.54 19.96 -5.09
N VAL A 102 -1.58 20.00 -5.94
CA VAL A 102 -2.05 21.24 -6.60
C VAL A 102 -3.25 21.81 -5.87
N THR A 103 -4.14 20.94 -5.39
CA THR A 103 -5.25 21.27 -4.50
C THR A 103 -5.24 20.33 -3.30
N SER A 104 -6.19 20.50 -2.37
CA SER A 104 -6.40 19.56 -1.27
C SER A 104 -6.83 18.15 -1.71
N GLU A 105 -7.24 17.98 -2.98
CA GLU A 105 -7.84 16.75 -3.48
C GLU A 105 -7.13 16.18 -4.72
N LEU A 106 -6.27 16.96 -5.38
CA LEU A 106 -5.61 16.57 -6.63
C LEU A 106 -4.11 16.83 -6.61
N CYS A 107 -3.36 15.82 -7.06
CA CYS A 107 -1.93 15.94 -7.35
C CYS A 107 -1.68 16.51 -8.75
N SER A 108 -0.45 16.94 -9.02
CA SER A 108 -0.04 17.56 -10.27
C SER A 108 -0.24 16.68 -11.50
N THR A 109 -0.07 15.36 -11.35
CA THR A 109 -0.34 14.39 -12.42
C THR A 109 -1.82 14.38 -12.82
N CYS A 110 -2.73 14.43 -11.85
CA CYS A 110 -4.18 14.38 -12.09
C CYS A 110 -4.81 15.73 -12.40
N ALA A 111 -4.29 16.83 -11.83
CA ALA A 111 -4.79 18.17 -12.07
C ALA A 111 -4.63 18.61 -13.53
N GLY A 112 -3.58 18.14 -14.20
CA GLY A 112 -3.31 18.42 -15.63
C GLY A 112 -4.11 17.56 -16.61
N THR A 113 -4.70 16.44 -16.16
CA THR A 113 -5.40 15.47 -17.02
C THR A 113 -6.90 15.69 -17.15
N ARG A 114 -7.43 16.80 -16.58
CA ARG A 114 -8.83 17.27 -16.65
C ARG A 114 -9.80 16.18 -17.12
N ILE A 115 -10.28 15.38 -16.18
CA ILE A 115 -11.42 14.47 -16.38
C ILE A 115 -12.56 15.32 -16.94
N VAL A 116 -12.77 15.22 -18.25
CA VAL A 116 -13.99 15.73 -18.88
C VAL A 116 -15.07 14.77 -18.40
N ALA A 117 -15.97 15.29 -17.57
CA ALA A 117 -17.19 14.59 -17.18
C ALA A 117 -18.05 14.26 -18.41
#